data_AF-A0A7V9Q6A9-F1
#
_entry.id   AF-A0A7V9Q6A9-F1
#
_cell.length_a   1.000
_cell.length_b   1.000
_cell.length_c   1.000
_cell.angle_alpha   90.00
_cell.angle_beta   90.00
_cell.angle_gamma   90.00
#
_symmetry.space_group_name_H-M   'P 1'
#
loop_
_entity.id
_entity.type
_entity.pdbx_description
1 polymer ?
#
loop_
_entity_poly.entity_id
_entity_poly.type
_entity_poly.pdbx_seq_one_letter_code
_entity_poly.pdbx_strand_id
1 'polypeptide(L)'
;PSTSAAQFVAPSSDRPAVNVLPPLVSAAGIAREVTVESLTKKIRVLGQLEDSFIIATDPEGLLLIDQHVAHERILFDKYRALEAARTSESQNLLVPETFDLTPAQAAAFDAVAGELESYGFALMRLSGRTVAIKAVPADLPPSEARNILAEVLETIDAEKRGAARATLRDEIAASLACRAAIKINMPLTEEKMRWLIDRLLTTSSPTTCPHGRPIILRLKKRDIEKAFHRP
;
A
#
# COMPACT_ATOMS: atom_id res chain seq x y z
N PRO A 1 -44.06 46.80 62.58
CA PRO A 1 -44.60 45.48 62.18
C PRO A 1 -44.76 45.42 60.64
N SER A 2 -43.71 45.04 59.91
CA SER A 2 -43.39 43.65 59.54
C SER A 2 -44.31 43.07 58.46
N THR A 3 -43.88 43.16 57.21
CA THR A 3 -44.18 42.14 56.19
C THR A 3 -42.98 42.03 55.25
N SER A 4 -42.28 40.91 55.38
CA SER A 4 -41.12 40.49 54.59
C SER A 4 -41.63 39.90 53.26
N ALA A 5 -41.11 40.39 52.14
CA ALA A 5 -41.31 39.79 50.82
C ALA A 5 -40.06 38.98 50.45
N ALA A 6 -40.29 37.70 50.16
CA ALA A 6 -39.29 36.71 49.81
C ALA A 6 -38.56 37.06 48.50
N GLN A 7 -37.23 36.99 48.52
CA GLN A 7 -36.41 36.91 47.31
C GLN A 7 -36.05 35.44 47.06
N PHE A 8 -36.53 34.91 45.94
CA PHE A 8 -36.12 33.61 45.41
C PHE A 8 -34.64 33.69 44.98
N VAL A 9 -33.80 32.90 45.64
CA VAL A 9 -32.42 32.65 45.20
C VAL A 9 -32.45 31.48 44.21
N ALA A 10 -32.02 31.72 42.97
CA ALA A 10 -31.88 30.69 41.95
C ALA A 10 -30.80 29.66 42.35
N PRO A 11 -30.97 28.37 42.04
CA PRO A 11 -29.96 27.36 42.35
C PRO A 11 -28.69 27.61 41.53
N SER A 12 -27.56 27.73 42.21
CA SER A 12 -26.24 27.77 41.61
C SER A 12 -25.97 26.47 40.86
N SER A 13 -25.81 26.58 39.54
CA SER A 13 -25.50 25.47 38.64
C SER A 13 -24.00 25.16 38.69
N ASP A 14 -23.53 24.66 39.83
CA ASP A 14 -22.15 24.20 39.95
C ASP A 14 -22.06 22.76 39.41
N ARG A 15 -22.06 22.63 38.08
CA ARG A 15 -21.63 21.39 37.44
C ARG A 15 -20.10 21.40 37.43
N PRO A 16 -19.43 20.34 37.92
CA PRO A 16 -17.98 20.26 37.80
C PRO A 16 -17.63 20.34 36.32
N ALA A 17 -16.64 21.19 36.00
CA ALA A 17 -16.13 21.38 34.66
C ALA A 17 -15.88 20.00 34.04
N VAL A 18 -16.59 19.70 32.95
CA VAL A 18 -16.30 18.53 32.12
C VAL A 18 -14.84 18.71 31.73
N ASN A 19 -13.98 17.83 32.25
CA ASN A 19 -12.57 17.82 31.93
C ASN A 19 -12.50 17.46 30.45
N VAL A 20 -12.50 18.48 29.58
CA VAL A 20 -12.38 18.31 28.14
C VAL A 20 -10.99 17.73 27.95
N LEU A 21 -10.92 16.39 27.78
CA LEU A 21 -9.68 15.74 27.39
C LEU A 21 -9.16 16.52 26.17
N PRO A 22 -7.88 16.93 26.17
CA PRO A 22 -7.33 17.64 25.03
C PRO A 22 -7.63 16.83 23.77
N PRO A 23 -7.94 17.48 22.63
CA PRO A 23 -8.25 16.78 21.41
C PRO A 23 -7.15 15.75 21.15
N LEU A 24 -7.55 14.50 20.84
CA LEU A 24 -6.62 13.42 20.54
C LEU A 24 -5.89 13.73 19.22
N VAL A 25 -4.89 14.61 19.28
CA VAL A 25 -3.86 14.76 18.23
C VAL A 25 -2.75 13.70 18.42
N SER A 26 -3.05 12.65 19.20
CA SER A 26 -2.11 11.83 19.95
C SER A 26 -1.27 10.86 19.13
N ALA A 27 -1.70 10.51 17.90
CA ALA A 27 -0.90 9.64 17.03
C ALA A 27 0.04 10.45 16.13
N ALA A 28 -0.49 11.47 15.43
CA ALA A 28 0.26 12.28 14.48
C ALA A 28 1.39 13.12 15.12
N GLY A 29 1.26 13.45 16.41
CA GLY A 29 2.30 14.18 17.15
C GLY A 29 3.46 13.31 17.65
N ILE A 30 3.33 11.98 17.63
CA ILE A 30 4.27 11.06 18.32
C ILE A 30 4.86 10.01 17.37
N ALA A 31 4.07 9.50 16.42
CA ALA A 31 4.58 8.67 15.34
C ALA A 31 5.20 9.57 14.25
N ARG A 32 6.43 9.26 13.86
CA ARG A 32 7.15 9.99 12.82
C ARG A 32 7.36 9.10 11.61
N GLU A 33 7.22 9.66 10.42
CA GLU A 33 7.69 9.01 9.21
C GLU A 33 9.21 8.77 9.32
N VAL A 34 9.63 7.60 8.85
CA VAL A 34 11.03 7.21 8.87
C VAL A 34 11.68 7.68 7.57
N THR A 35 12.87 8.28 7.68
CA THR A 35 13.70 8.57 6.49
C THR A 35 14.67 7.43 6.25
N VAL A 36 15.09 7.25 4.98
CA VAL A 36 15.98 6.16 4.56
C VAL A 36 17.29 6.17 5.36
N GLU A 37 17.84 7.34 5.67
CA GLU A 37 19.10 7.51 6.39
C GLU A 37 19.01 7.06 7.86
N SER A 38 17.80 7.06 8.42
CA SER A 38 17.54 6.66 9.80
C SER A 38 17.18 5.17 9.95
N LEU A 39 17.11 4.42 8.84
CA LEU A 39 16.88 2.98 8.87
C LEU A 39 18.18 2.24 9.19
N THR A 40 18.08 1.27 10.09
CA THR A 40 19.19 0.37 10.41
C THR A 40 18.82 -1.06 10.03
N LYS A 41 19.82 -1.89 9.74
CA LYS A 41 19.58 -3.34 9.53
C LYS A 41 19.29 -4.10 10.83
N LYS A 42 19.33 -3.43 11.99
CA LYS A 42 19.13 -4.06 13.31
C LYS A 42 17.66 -4.00 13.71
N ILE A 43 16.77 -4.46 12.84
CA ILE A 43 15.33 -4.50 13.10
C ILE A 43 14.96 -5.88 13.65
N ARG A 44 14.30 -5.89 14.82
CA ARG A 44 13.79 -7.10 15.47
C ARG A 44 12.28 -7.10 15.44
N VAL A 45 11.69 -8.13 14.83
CA VAL A 45 10.24 -8.37 14.86
C VAL A 45 9.79 -8.66 16.29
N LEU A 46 8.69 -8.03 16.70
CA LEU A 46 8.04 -8.24 17.99
C LEU A 46 6.70 -8.97 17.83
N GLY A 47 6.02 -8.77 16.71
CA GLY A 47 4.76 -9.44 16.42
C GLY A 47 3.99 -8.75 15.30
N GLN A 48 2.70 -9.07 15.23
CA GLN A 48 1.76 -8.52 14.27
C GLN A 48 0.57 -7.91 15.00
N LEU A 49 0.03 -6.81 14.47
CA LEU A 49 -1.17 -6.15 14.97
C LEU A 49 -2.28 -6.29 13.92
N GLU A 50 -3.41 -6.88 14.35
CA GLU A 50 -4.63 -7.09 13.55
C GLU A 50 -4.38 -7.69 12.16
N ASP A 51 -3.42 -8.61 12.07
CA ASP A 51 -3.02 -9.26 10.83
C ASP A 51 -2.67 -8.29 9.68
N SER A 52 -2.32 -7.03 10.01
CA SER A 52 -2.19 -5.93 9.05
C SER A 52 -0.92 -5.11 9.22
N PHE A 53 -0.40 -5.00 10.45
CA PHE A 53 0.83 -4.26 10.71
C PHE A 53 1.86 -5.15 11.37
N ILE A 54 3.11 -5.04 10.92
CA ILE A 54 4.24 -5.65 11.61
C ILE A 54 4.73 -4.68 12.68
N ILE A 55 4.84 -5.18 13.90
CA ILE A 55 5.44 -4.46 15.03
C ILE A 55 6.89 -4.92 15.16
N ALA A 56 7.82 -3.97 15.08
CA ALA A 56 9.24 -4.25 15.20
C ALA A 56 9.93 -3.18 16.05
N THR A 57 11.20 -3.39 16.35
CA THR A 57 12.03 -2.42 17.08
C THR A 57 13.42 -2.34 16.49
N ASP A 58 14.00 -1.15 16.55
CA ASP A 58 15.39 -0.86 16.25
C ASP A 58 16.03 -0.08 17.41
N PRO A 59 17.31 0.32 17.33
CA PRO A 59 17.94 1.10 18.39
C PRO A 59 17.28 2.46 18.69
N GLU A 60 16.49 3.03 17.76
CA GLU A 60 15.84 4.33 17.94
C GLU A 60 14.45 4.23 18.58
N GLY A 61 13.76 3.11 18.43
CA GLY A 61 12.46 2.90 19.06
C GLY A 61 11.63 1.76 18.49
N LEU A 62 10.30 1.96 18.51
CA LEU A 62 9.31 1.04 18.00
C LEU A 62 8.95 1.41 16.57
N LEU A 63 8.84 0.41 15.69
CA LEU A 63 8.45 0.53 14.30
C LEU A 63 7.06 -0.10 14.10
N LEU A 64 6.22 0.61 13.36
CA LEU A 64 4.95 0.14 12.85
C LEU A 64 5.06 0.12 11.32
N ILE A 65 4.95 -1.08 10.73
CA ILE A 65 5.17 -1.30 9.30
C ILE A 65 3.86 -1.81 8.70
N ASP A 66 3.33 -1.12 7.69
CA ASP A 66 2.17 -1.59 6.92
C ASP A 66 2.62 -2.74 6.03
N GLN A 67 2.18 -3.97 6.35
CA GLN A 67 2.68 -5.17 5.67
C GLN A 67 2.24 -5.23 4.20
N HIS A 68 1.04 -4.75 3.90
CA HIS A 68 0.46 -4.78 2.57
C HIS A 68 1.25 -3.82 1.67
N VAL A 69 1.40 -2.58 2.13
CA VAL A 69 2.11 -1.53 1.39
C VAL A 69 3.62 -1.85 1.28
N ALA A 70 4.22 -2.46 2.30
CA ALA A 70 5.58 -2.98 2.22
C ALA A 70 5.74 -4.03 1.12
N HIS A 71 4.80 -4.97 1.01
CA HIS A 71 4.85 -6.00 -0.03
C HIS A 71 4.62 -5.41 -1.43
N GLU A 72 3.70 -4.45 -1.58
CA GLU A 72 3.55 -3.70 -2.84
C GLU A 72 4.87 -3.06 -3.27
N ARG A 73 5.60 -2.42 -2.36
CA ARG A 73 6.89 -1.80 -2.70
C ARG A 73 7.92 -2.82 -3.17
N ILE A 74 8.01 -3.97 -2.51
CA ILE A 74 8.92 -5.05 -2.88
C ILE A 74 8.58 -5.59 -4.28
N LEU A 75 7.29 -5.81 -4.55
CA LEU A 75 6.83 -6.32 -5.84
C LEU A 75 7.00 -5.30 -6.96
N PHE A 76 6.76 -4.02 -6.70
CA PHE A 76 6.98 -2.96 -7.68
C PHE A 76 8.43 -2.95 -8.18
N ASP A 77 9.40 -2.94 -7.25
CA ASP A 77 10.83 -2.99 -7.59
C ASP A 77 11.20 -4.30 -8.32
N LYS A 78 10.61 -5.42 -7.90
CA LYS A 78 10.80 -6.72 -8.57
C LYS A 78 10.31 -6.67 -10.03
N TYR A 79 9.09 -6.21 -10.28
CA TYR A 79 8.53 -6.15 -11.63
C TYR A 79 9.32 -5.19 -12.52
N ARG A 80 9.76 -4.05 -11.98
CA ARG A 80 10.65 -3.12 -12.70
C ARG A 80 11.98 -3.77 -13.09
N ALA A 81 12.58 -4.53 -12.19
CA ALA A 81 13.83 -5.23 -12.47
C ALA A 81 13.64 -6.33 -13.54
N LEU A 82 12.55 -7.11 -13.46
CA LEU A 82 12.24 -8.16 -14.43
C LEU A 82 11.94 -7.61 -15.82
N GLU A 83 11.19 -6.50 -15.91
CA GLU A 83 10.92 -5.81 -17.18
C GLU A 83 12.22 -5.32 -17.81
N ALA A 84 13.05 -4.61 -17.03
CA ALA A 84 14.32 -4.08 -17.52
C ALA A 84 15.27 -5.19 -18.00
N ALA A 85 15.25 -6.36 -17.36
CA ALA A 85 16.05 -7.52 -17.75
C ALA A 85 15.41 -8.37 -18.87
N ARG A 86 14.12 -8.17 -19.17
CA ARG A 86 13.29 -9.03 -20.04
C ARG A 86 13.30 -10.50 -19.61
N THR A 87 13.24 -10.75 -18.30
CA THR A 87 13.29 -12.10 -17.72
C THR A 87 12.02 -12.45 -16.94
N SER A 88 10.89 -11.85 -17.30
CA SER A 88 9.60 -12.13 -16.66
C SER A 88 9.14 -13.56 -16.93
N GLU A 89 8.88 -14.31 -15.86
CA GLU A 89 8.32 -15.67 -15.96
C GLU A 89 6.80 -15.60 -16.12
N SER A 90 6.25 -16.50 -16.93
CA SER A 90 4.82 -16.57 -17.20
C SER A 90 4.25 -17.93 -16.80
N GLN A 91 2.99 -17.94 -16.38
CA GLN A 91 2.17 -19.12 -16.20
C GLN A 91 1.02 -19.12 -17.19
N ASN A 92 0.81 -20.24 -17.88
CA ASN A 92 -0.32 -20.42 -18.77
C ASN A 92 -1.61 -20.62 -17.96
N LEU A 93 -2.69 -19.98 -18.42
CA LEU A 93 -4.02 -20.23 -17.91
C LEU A 93 -4.52 -21.59 -18.42
N LEU A 94 -5.15 -22.36 -17.53
CA LEU A 94 -5.80 -23.62 -17.91
C LEU A 94 -6.89 -23.40 -18.97
N VAL A 95 -7.63 -22.30 -18.83
CA VAL A 95 -8.63 -21.83 -19.78
C VAL A 95 -8.29 -20.38 -20.11
N PRO A 96 -8.00 -20.04 -21.38
CA PRO A 96 -7.78 -18.65 -21.76
C PRO A 96 -8.99 -17.78 -21.41
N GLU A 97 -8.74 -16.62 -20.82
CA GLU A 97 -9.80 -15.69 -20.43
C GLU A 97 -10.07 -14.70 -21.56
N THR A 98 -11.32 -14.59 -22.00
CA THR A 98 -11.71 -13.66 -23.07
C THR A 98 -12.21 -12.33 -22.53
N PHE A 99 -11.82 -11.24 -23.20
CA PHE A 99 -12.18 -9.87 -22.85
C PHE A 99 -12.66 -9.12 -24.09
N ASP A 100 -13.85 -8.53 -24.01
CA ASP A 100 -14.38 -7.67 -25.07
C ASP A 100 -13.95 -6.23 -24.82
N LEU A 101 -13.10 -5.71 -25.72
CA LEU A 101 -12.58 -4.35 -25.64
C LEU A 101 -13.64 -3.36 -26.14
N THR A 102 -13.76 -2.19 -25.52
CA THR A 102 -14.46 -1.04 -26.11
C THR A 102 -13.75 -0.55 -27.39
N PRO A 103 -14.36 0.28 -28.26
CA PRO A 103 -13.66 0.81 -29.43
C PRO A 103 -12.41 1.60 -29.05
N ALA A 104 -12.45 2.33 -27.94
CA ALA A 104 -11.33 3.10 -27.42
C ALA A 104 -10.20 2.19 -26.93
N GLN A 105 -10.52 1.15 -26.17
CA GLN A 105 -9.57 0.15 -25.68
C GLN A 105 -8.95 -0.66 -26.85
N ALA A 106 -9.74 -1.00 -27.87
CA ALA A 106 -9.26 -1.73 -29.04
C ALA A 106 -8.17 -0.97 -29.82
N ALA A 107 -8.26 0.36 -29.84
CA ALA A 107 -7.25 1.25 -30.43
C ALA A 107 -5.98 1.37 -29.58
N ALA A 108 -6.10 1.26 -28.26
CA ALA A 108 -4.95 1.30 -27.33
C ALA A 108 -4.27 -0.06 -27.14
N PHE A 109 -4.96 -1.15 -27.46
CA PHE A 109 -4.55 -2.50 -27.10
C PHE A 109 -3.15 -2.89 -27.60
N ASP A 110 -2.78 -2.60 -28.85
CA ASP A 110 -1.48 -3.05 -29.37
C ASP A 110 -0.30 -2.38 -28.65
N ALA A 111 -0.47 -1.13 -28.20
CA ALA A 111 0.53 -0.43 -27.41
C ALA A 111 0.65 -1.00 -25.99
N VAL A 112 -0.48 -1.34 -25.37
CA VAL A 112 -0.53 -1.98 -24.04
C VAL A 112 0.01 -3.40 -24.09
N ALA A 113 -0.38 -4.17 -25.11
CA ALA A 113 -0.10 -5.59 -25.19
C ALA A 113 1.40 -5.87 -25.21
N GLY A 114 2.16 -5.10 -26.00
CA GLY A 114 3.61 -5.24 -26.04
C GLY A 114 4.29 -4.91 -24.70
N GLU A 115 3.76 -3.97 -23.92
CA GLU A 115 4.29 -3.69 -22.58
C GLU A 115 3.88 -4.79 -21.59
N LEU A 116 2.63 -5.25 -21.58
CA LEU A 116 2.18 -6.36 -20.72
C LEU A 116 2.93 -7.66 -21.01
N GLU A 117 3.26 -7.95 -22.28
CA GLU A 117 4.08 -9.10 -22.65
C GLU A 117 5.47 -9.07 -22.01
N SER A 118 6.06 -7.88 -21.82
CA SER A 118 7.33 -7.73 -21.10
C SER A 118 7.24 -8.08 -19.61
N TYR A 119 6.03 -8.08 -19.05
CA TYR A 119 5.73 -8.54 -17.69
C TYR A 119 5.25 -10.01 -17.63
N GLY A 120 5.29 -10.76 -18.74
CA GLY A 120 4.93 -12.18 -18.77
C GLY A 120 3.47 -12.46 -19.09
N PHE A 121 2.71 -11.49 -19.59
CA PHE A 121 1.40 -11.78 -20.19
C PHE A 121 1.57 -12.42 -21.57
N ALA A 122 0.62 -13.28 -21.95
CA ALA A 122 0.46 -13.69 -23.34
C ALA A 122 -0.94 -13.30 -23.80
N LEU A 123 -1.02 -12.30 -24.67
CA LEU A 123 -2.28 -11.75 -25.15
C LEU A 123 -2.47 -12.12 -26.62
N MET A 124 -3.71 -12.38 -27.02
CA MET A 124 -4.02 -12.73 -28.41
C MET A 124 -5.30 -12.03 -28.86
N ARG A 125 -5.25 -11.35 -30.00
CA ARG A 125 -6.47 -10.86 -30.64
C ARG A 125 -7.29 -12.02 -31.20
N LEU A 126 -8.58 -12.01 -30.89
CA LEU A 126 -9.58 -12.86 -31.51
C LEU A 126 -10.31 -12.07 -32.61
N SER A 127 -11.48 -12.52 -33.04
CA SER A 127 -12.31 -11.80 -34.00
C SER A 127 -12.89 -10.53 -33.40
N GLY A 128 -13.05 -9.49 -34.22
CA GLY A 128 -13.69 -8.23 -33.82
C GLY A 128 -12.86 -7.46 -32.80
N ARG A 129 -13.44 -7.16 -31.63
CA ARG A 129 -12.80 -6.44 -30.51
C ARG A 129 -12.52 -7.36 -29.31
N THR A 130 -12.62 -8.67 -29.50
CA THR A 130 -12.38 -9.63 -28.44
C THR A 130 -10.89 -10.01 -28.41
N VAL A 131 -10.33 -10.11 -27.21
CA VAL A 131 -8.97 -10.60 -26.98
C VAL A 131 -9.00 -11.75 -25.97
N ALA A 132 -7.96 -12.57 -25.99
CA ALA A 132 -7.75 -13.66 -25.06
C ALA A 132 -6.47 -13.44 -24.27
N ILE A 133 -6.55 -13.64 -22.96
CA ILE A 133 -5.40 -13.76 -22.05
C ILE A 133 -5.08 -15.24 -21.95
N LYS A 134 -3.89 -15.65 -22.39
CA LYS A 134 -3.43 -17.04 -22.38
C LYS A 134 -2.46 -17.33 -21.24
N ALA A 135 -1.70 -16.33 -20.83
CA ALA A 135 -0.74 -16.43 -19.76
C ALA A 135 -0.67 -15.10 -19.00
N VAL A 136 -0.23 -15.19 -17.75
CA VAL A 136 0.03 -14.07 -16.84
C VAL A 136 1.37 -14.26 -16.15
N PRO A 137 1.98 -13.23 -15.54
CA PRO A 137 3.15 -13.40 -14.67
C PRO A 137 2.94 -14.51 -13.63
N ALA A 138 3.98 -15.30 -13.39
CA ALA A 138 3.91 -16.52 -12.56
C ALA A 138 3.45 -16.27 -11.11
N ASP A 139 3.71 -15.08 -10.57
CA ASP A 139 3.34 -14.64 -9.22
C ASP A 139 2.01 -13.87 -9.16
N LEU A 140 1.35 -13.64 -10.30
CA LEU A 140 0.04 -13.02 -10.35
C LEU A 140 -1.06 -14.08 -10.23
N PRO A 141 -2.04 -13.95 -9.33
CA PRO A 141 -3.20 -14.85 -9.30
C PRO A 141 -3.95 -14.83 -10.65
N PRO A 142 -4.25 -16.00 -11.26
CA PRO A 142 -4.98 -16.07 -12.53
C PRO A 142 -6.30 -15.30 -12.54
N SER A 143 -6.99 -15.21 -11.40
CA SER A 143 -8.25 -14.47 -11.26
C SER A 143 -8.13 -12.96 -11.43
N GLU A 144 -6.92 -12.40 -11.38
CA GLU A 144 -6.67 -10.97 -11.54
C GLU A 144 -6.32 -10.58 -12.99
N ALA A 145 -6.17 -11.55 -13.88
CA ALA A 145 -5.75 -11.35 -15.27
C ALA A 145 -6.61 -10.30 -15.99
N ARG A 146 -7.92 -10.49 -15.98
CA ARG A 146 -8.88 -9.55 -16.57
C ARG A 146 -8.84 -8.18 -15.92
N ASN A 147 -8.73 -8.13 -14.60
CA ASN A 147 -8.79 -6.88 -13.88
C ASN A 147 -7.60 -5.99 -14.22
N ILE A 148 -6.39 -6.56 -14.31
CA ILE A 148 -5.19 -5.82 -14.72
C ILE A 148 -5.30 -5.36 -16.16
N LEU A 149 -5.73 -6.22 -17.08
CA LEU A 149 -5.90 -5.82 -18.47
C LEU A 149 -6.89 -4.64 -18.59
N ALA A 150 -8.02 -4.71 -17.91
CA ALA A 150 -9.01 -3.63 -17.90
C ALA A 150 -8.42 -2.33 -17.29
N GLU A 151 -7.76 -2.43 -16.13
CA GLU A 151 -7.17 -1.28 -15.44
C GLU A 151 -6.12 -0.56 -16.30
N VAL A 152 -5.18 -1.30 -16.89
CA VAL A 152 -4.12 -0.73 -17.74
C VAL A 152 -4.71 -0.08 -19.01
N LEU A 153 -5.74 -0.70 -19.60
CA LEU A 153 -6.42 -0.13 -20.77
C LEU A 153 -7.18 1.16 -20.46
N GLU A 154 -7.79 1.27 -19.28
CA GLU A 154 -8.47 2.49 -18.81
C GLU A 154 -7.46 3.63 -18.57
N THR A 155 -6.29 3.33 -17.99
CA THR A 155 -5.26 4.34 -17.74
C THR A 155 -4.80 5.00 -19.04
N ILE A 156 -4.57 4.22 -20.11
CA ILE A 156 -4.20 4.80 -21.41
C ILE A 156 -5.33 5.62 -22.03
N ASP A 157 -6.59 5.22 -21.86
CA ASP A 157 -7.71 5.99 -22.42
C ASP A 157 -7.85 7.36 -21.74
N ALA A 158 -7.61 7.42 -20.42
CA ALA A 158 -7.53 8.66 -19.65
C ALA A 158 -6.34 9.54 -20.05
N GLU A 159 -5.20 8.91 -20.40
CA GLU A 159 -3.93 9.58 -20.70
C GLU A 159 -3.67 9.87 -22.18
N LYS A 160 -4.69 9.90 -23.05
CA LYS A 160 -4.59 10.22 -24.49
C LYS A 160 -4.00 11.61 -24.86
N ARG A 161 -3.25 12.27 -23.97
CA ARG A 161 -2.42 13.46 -24.24
C ARG A 161 -1.00 13.37 -23.62
N GLY A 162 -0.21 12.38 -24.05
CA GLY A 162 1.26 12.53 -24.04
C GLY A 162 2.02 11.97 -22.84
N ALA A 163 1.50 10.95 -22.17
CA ALA A 163 2.27 10.21 -21.18
C ALA A 163 3.49 9.52 -21.82
N ALA A 164 4.65 9.66 -21.19
CA ALA A 164 5.89 9.07 -21.67
C ALA A 164 5.86 7.54 -21.45
N ARG A 165 6.47 6.74 -22.33
CA ARG A 165 6.54 5.27 -22.18
C ARG A 165 7.02 4.80 -20.79
N ALA A 166 7.85 5.61 -20.12
CA ALA A 166 8.30 5.34 -18.76
C ALA A 166 7.18 5.39 -17.71
N THR A 167 6.19 6.28 -17.85
CA THR A 167 5.07 6.39 -16.89
C THR A 167 4.13 5.20 -16.99
N LEU A 168 3.80 4.76 -18.21
CA LEU A 168 2.98 3.56 -18.44
C LEU A 168 3.60 2.30 -17.79
N ARG A 169 4.92 2.15 -17.87
CA ARG A 169 5.62 1.00 -17.25
C ARG A 169 5.52 1.02 -15.74
N ASP A 170 5.66 2.20 -15.14
CA ASP A 170 5.52 2.36 -13.68
C ASP A 170 4.09 2.07 -13.24
N GLU A 171 3.09 2.50 -14.01
CA GLU A 171 1.68 2.20 -13.74
C GLU A 171 1.36 0.70 -13.84
N ILE A 172 1.84 0.03 -14.89
CA ILE A 172 1.67 -1.43 -15.02
C ILE A 172 2.33 -2.15 -13.84
N ALA A 173 3.57 -1.77 -13.48
CA ALA A 173 4.27 -2.37 -12.35
C ALA A 173 3.56 -2.12 -11.02
N ALA A 174 3.00 -0.92 -10.81
CA ALA A 174 2.23 -0.58 -9.62
C ALA A 174 0.93 -1.36 -9.53
N SER A 175 0.20 -1.50 -10.65
CA SER A 175 -1.02 -2.29 -10.73
C SER A 175 -0.76 -3.78 -10.43
N LEU A 176 0.29 -4.35 -11.03
CA LEU A 176 0.71 -5.72 -10.77
C LEU A 176 1.10 -5.93 -9.30
N ALA A 177 1.87 -5.00 -8.73
CA ALA A 177 2.28 -5.05 -7.34
C ALA A 177 1.08 -5.04 -6.37
N CYS A 178 0.12 -4.14 -6.59
CA CYS A 178 -1.11 -4.04 -5.79
C CYS A 178 -1.92 -5.35 -5.83
N ARG A 179 -2.08 -5.93 -7.02
CA ARG A 179 -2.87 -7.15 -7.23
C ARG A 179 -2.22 -8.39 -6.64
N ALA A 180 -0.90 -8.51 -6.77
CA ALA A 180 -0.10 -9.64 -6.28
C ALA A 180 0.31 -9.52 -4.80
N ALA A 181 0.21 -8.33 -4.20
CA ALA A 181 0.58 -8.12 -2.80
C ALA A 181 -0.29 -8.95 -1.83
N ILE A 182 0.25 -9.13 -0.61
CA ILE A 182 -0.46 -9.82 0.46
C ILE A 182 -1.69 -9.00 0.80
N LYS A 183 -2.82 -9.66 1.07
CA LYS A 183 -4.05 -8.95 1.41
C LYS A 183 -3.97 -8.40 2.83
N ILE A 184 -4.76 -7.35 3.07
CA ILE A 184 -4.98 -6.79 4.41
C ILE A 184 -5.59 -7.89 5.29
N ASN A 185 -5.28 -7.90 6.59
CA ASN A 185 -5.72 -8.92 7.54
C ASN A 185 -5.23 -10.34 7.21
N MET A 186 -3.99 -10.45 6.74
CA MET A 186 -3.35 -11.74 6.47
C MET A 186 -2.37 -12.09 7.61
N PRO A 187 -2.59 -13.18 8.37
CA PRO A 187 -1.68 -13.59 9.43
C PRO A 187 -0.32 -14.00 8.85
N LEU A 188 0.77 -13.54 9.46
CA LEU A 188 2.14 -13.81 9.04
C LEU A 188 2.92 -14.57 10.11
N THR A 189 3.71 -15.56 9.67
CA THR A 189 4.71 -16.17 10.54
C THR A 189 5.85 -15.17 10.79
N GLU A 190 6.57 -15.34 11.89
CA GLU A 190 7.70 -14.46 12.22
C GLU A 190 8.78 -14.47 11.13
N GLU A 191 9.00 -15.62 10.49
CA GLU A 191 9.90 -15.77 9.34
C GLU A 191 9.46 -14.91 8.14
N LYS A 192 8.15 -14.90 7.82
CA LYS A 192 7.61 -14.06 6.74
C LYS A 192 7.72 -12.57 7.08
N MET A 193 7.48 -12.21 8.33
CA MET A 193 7.64 -10.82 8.79
C MET A 193 9.09 -10.36 8.64
N ARG A 194 10.07 -11.18 9.06
CA ARG A 194 11.50 -10.88 8.87
C ARG A 194 11.86 -10.76 7.39
N TRP A 195 11.40 -11.72 6.57
CA TRP A 195 11.65 -11.69 5.13
C TRP A 195 11.11 -10.41 4.48
N LEU A 196 9.89 -9.97 4.84
CA LEU A 196 9.31 -8.73 4.34
C LEU A 196 10.17 -7.52 4.71
N ILE A 197 10.59 -7.42 5.97
CA ILE A 197 11.44 -6.30 6.43
C ILE A 197 12.78 -6.32 5.69
N ASP A 198 13.46 -7.47 5.64
CA ASP A 198 14.77 -7.59 5.00
C ASP A 198 14.69 -7.23 3.51
N ARG A 199 13.63 -7.65 2.83
CA ARG A 199 13.41 -7.32 1.41
C ARG A 199 13.05 -5.85 1.22
N LEU A 200 12.16 -5.31 2.05
CA LEU A 200 11.77 -3.90 2.00
C LEU A 200 13.00 -2.99 2.06
N LEU A 201 13.93 -3.26 2.98
CA LEU A 201 15.17 -2.49 3.15
C LEU A 201 16.12 -2.52 1.92
N THR A 202 15.92 -3.45 0.99
CA THR A 202 16.70 -3.52 -0.27
C THR A 202 16.04 -2.83 -1.45
N THR A 203 14.80 -2.35 -1.27
CA THR A 203 14.08 -1.61 -2.31
C THR A 203 14.63 -0.20 -2.47
N SER A 204 14.36 0.41 -3.63
CA SER A 204 14.79 1.77 -3.96
C SER A 204 14.06 2.86 -3.18
N SER A 205 12.92 2.57 -2.53
CA SER A 205 12.30 3.47 -1.55
C SER A 205 11.61 2.67 -0.44
N PRO A 206 12.35 2.29 0.62
CA PRO A 206 11.83 1.42 1.69
C PRO A 206 10.80 2.10 2.61
N THR A 207 10.70 3.43 2.54
CA THR A 207 9.86 4.23 3.44
C THR A 207 8.58 4.72 2.79
N THR A 208 8.47 4.67 1.45
CA THR A 208 7.38 5.26 0.69
C THR A 208 6.91 4.32 -0.42
N CYS A 209 5.61 4.11 -0.51
CA CYS A 209 5.03 3.24 -1.53
C CYS A 209 4.98 3.93 -2.91
N PRO A 210 4.73 3.19 -4.01
CA PRO A 210 4.60 3.77 -5.34
C PRO A 210 3.54 4.89 -5.46
N HIS A 211 2.53 4.87 -4.58
CA HIS A 211 1.45 5.87 -4.51
C HIS A 211 1.70 6.99 -3.46
N GLY A 212 2.88 7.04 -2.83
CA GLY A 212 3.26 8.10 -1.90
C GLY A 212 2.86 7.90 -0.43
N ARG A 213 2.26 6.76 -0.05
CA ARG A 213 1.93 6.46 1.36
C ARG A 213 3.19 6.05 2.14
N PRO A 214 3.32 6.45 3.41
CA PRO A 214 4.41 5.97 4.26
C PRO A 214 4.26 4.48 4.55
N ILE A 215 5.37 3.74 4.47
CA ILE A 215 5.42 2.29 4.75
C ILE A 215 5.76 2.03 6.22
N ILE A 216 6.64 2.87 6.78
CA ILE A 216 7.21 2.70 8.12
C ILE A 216 6.96 3.96 8.93
N LEU A 217 6.32 3.78 10.09
CA LEU A 217 6.21 4.80 11.13
C LEU A 217 7.08 4.40 12.31
N ARG A 218 7.75 5.37 12.94
CA ARG A 218 8.57 5.17 14.14
C ARG A 218 8.04 5.97 15.31
N LEU A 219 7.93 5.28 16.43
CA LEU A 219 7.74 5.88 17.74
C LEU A 219 9.07 5.84 18.49
N LYS A 220 9.70 7.01 18.68
CA LYS A 220 11.04 7.08 19.29
C LYS A 220 11.02 6.67 20.75
N LYS A 221 12.07 5.98 21.20
CA LYS A 221 12.22 5.54 22.59
C LYS A 221 12.02 6.69 23.60
N ARG A 222 12.60 7.86 23.34
CA ARG A 222 12.45 9.05 24.18
C ARG A 222 10.99 9.52 24.27
N ASP A 223 10.24 9.43 23.19
CA ASP A 223 8.82 9.85 23.17
C ASP A 223 7.97 8.87 24.00
N ILE A 224 8.32 7.56 23.98
CA ILE A 224 7.73 6.53 24.86
C ILE A 224 8.07 6.82 26.32
N GLU A 225 9.36 7.02 26.66
CA GLU A 225 9.81 7.28 28.03
C GLU A 225 9.12 8.52 28.62
N LYS A 226 9.06 9.61 27.83
CA LYS A 226 8.35 10.84 28.22
C LYS A 226 6.86 10.60 28.48
N ALA A 227 6.19 9.78 27.67
CA ALA A 227 4.77 9.45 27.86
C ALA A 227 4.51 8.68 29.17
N PHE A 228 5.51 7.95 29.68
CA PHE A 228 5.48 7.29 30.99
C PHE A 228 6.05 8.17 32.13
N HIS A 229 6.32 9.46 31.89
CA HIS A 229 6.95 10.36 32.86
C HIS A 229 8.33 9.86 33.34
N ARG A 230 9.06 9.17 32.47
CA ARG A 230 10.43 8.71 32.73
C ARG A 230 11.42 9.69 32.09
N PRO A 231 12.56 9.95 32.76
CA PRO A 231 13.60 10.83 32.24
C PRO A 231 14.28 10.26 31.00
#